data_AF-A0A9W8MFE5-F1
#
_entry.id   AF-A0A9W8MFE5-F1
#
_cell.length_a   1.000
_cell.length_b   1.000
_cell.length_c   1.000
_cell.angle_alpha   90.00
_cell.angle_beta   90.00
_cell.angle_gamma   90.00
#
_symmetry.space_group_name_H-M   'P 1'
#
loop_
_entity.id
_entity.type
_entity.pdbx_description
1 polymer ?
#
loop_
_entity_poly.entity_id
_entity_poly.type
_entity_poly.pdbx_seq_one_letter_code
_entity_poly.pdbx_strand_id
1 'polypeptide(L)'
;MLRILQAPSLVSLSIQLFIDLYSDSPEDTDFSLNVLSFIDNSKCQATFRSLSLSDCVFEADDLASLLLPLSFLTHLELDNVEFDDECQMFDHLKSPEPRMLPRLEVLELRQLPKDYDFDLVEKFLKSRRQFRRTQVPSPTGRLVNEYTFEGPPDSLKQVIVTYREAPEEMSFKTRAQEDTSFINALRRQYGVVVSVSDCSA
;
A
#
# COMPACT_ATOMS: atom_id res chain seq x y z
N MET A 1 -3.01 -4.88 -24.59
CA MET A 1 -3.03 -3.96 -25.76
C MET A 1 -2.57 -2.53 -25.39
N LEU A 2 -1.40 -2.36 -24.76
CA LEU A 2 -0.84 -1.02 -24.41
C LEU A 2 0.35 -0.59 -25.30
N ARG A 3 0.92 -1.51 -26.08
CA ARG A 3 2.18 -1.30 -26.82
C ARG A 3 2.13 -0.26 -27.94
N ILE A 4 0.94 0.21 -28.33
CA ILE A 4 0.73 1.16 -29.43
C ILE A 4 0.60 2.60 -28.93
N LEU A 5 0.28 2.79 -27.64
CA LEU A 5 0.06 4.11 -27.06
C LEU A 5 1.38 4.69 -26.54
N GLN A 6 1.64 5.96 -26.87
CA GLN A 6 2.72 6.74 -26.29
C GLN A 6 2.13 7.93 -25.54
N ALA A 7 2.54 8.09 -24.28
CA ALA A 7 2.07 9.18 -23.42
C ALA A 7 3.24 9.83 -22.68
N PRO A 8 4.09 10.64 -23.34
CA PRO A 8 5.30 11.22 -22.74
C PRO A 8 5.04 12.20 -21.59
N SER A 9 3.82 12.72 -21.49
CA SER A 9 3.38 13.58 -20.39
C SER A 9 2.38 12.89 -19.47
N LEU A 10 2.35 11.55 -19.45
CA LEU A 10 1.49 10.79 -18.56
C LEU A 10 1.82 11.12 -17.10
N VAL A 11 0.83 11.61 -16.36
CA VAL A 11 0.95 11.92 -14.92
C VAL A 11 0.34 10.82 -14.06
N SER A 12 -0.80 10.28 -14.50
CA SER A 12 -1.54 9.25 -13.79
C SER A 12 -2.00 8.17 -14.76
N LEU A 13 -2.00 6.92 -14.29
CA LEU A 13 -2.46 5.75 -14.99
C LEU A 13 -3.41 4.99 -14.06
N SER A 14 -4.65 4.84 -14.50
CA SER A 14 -5.64 4.00 -13.82
C SER A 14 -5.94 2.81 -14.72
N ILE A 15 -5.88 1.62 -14.14
CA ILE A 15 -6.11 0.36 -14.84
C ILE A 15 -7.12 -0.44 -14.03
N GLN A 16 -8.26 -0.72 -14.64
CA GLN A 16 -9.26 -1.63 -14.12
C GLN A 16 -9.15 -2.95 -14.89
N LEU A 17 -8.94 -4.06 -14.18
CA LEU A 17 -8.98 -5.40 -14.77
C LEU A 17 -10.36 -5.99 -14.50
N PHE A 18 -11.11 -6.34 -15.54
CA PHE A 18 -12.36 -7.08 -15.37
C PHE A 18 -11.99 -8.56 -15.30
N ILE A 19 -11.82 -9.09 -14.10
CA ILE A 19 -11.49 -10.50 -13.91
C ILE A 19 -12.74 -11.33 -14.12
N ASP A 20 -12.73 -12.17 -15.16
CA ASP A 20 -13.69 -13.25 -15.31
C ASP A 20 -13.37 -14.33 -14.27
N LEU A 21 -14.20 -14.43 -13.24
CA LEU A 21 -14.14 -15.40 -12.13
C LEU A 21 -14.25 -16.89 -12.57
N TYR A 22 -14.19 -17.17 -13.88
CA TYR A 22 -14.34 -18.49 -14.48
C TYR A 22 -13.06 -18.97 -15.21
N SER A 23 -11.98 -18.19 -15.17
CA SER A 23 -10.67 -18.61 -15.69
C SER A 23 -9.93 -19.41 -14.61
N ASP A 24 -9.96 -20.74 -14.69
CA ASP A 24 -9.33 -21.69 -13.75
C ASP A 24 -7.78 -21.66 -13.74
N SER A 25 -7.17 -20.59 -14.24
CA SER A 25 -5.78 -20.28 -13.93
C SER A 25 -5.61 -18.76 -13.95
N PRO A 26 -4.83 -18.18 -13.02
CA PRO A 26 -4.07 -16.99 -13.35
C PRO A 26 -3.11 -17.42 -14.46
N GLU A 27 -3.58 -17.41 -15.71
CA GLU A 27 -2.66 -17.51 -16.84
C GLU A 27 -1.63 -16.42 -16.63
N ASP A 28 -0.34 -16.75 -16.76
CA ASP A 28 0.82 -15.86 -16.77
C ASP A 28 0.47 -14.56 -17.51
N THR A 29 -0.16 -13.62 -16.80
CA THR A 29 -0.56 -12.38 -17.41
C THR A 29 0.74 -11.61 -17.41
N ASP A 30 1.29 -11.38 -18.59
CA ASP A 30 2.36 -10.41 -18.84
C ASP A 30 1.93 -8.98 -18.44
N PHE A 31 0.97 -8.79 -17.53
CA PHE A 31 0.41 -7.54 -17.07
C PHE A 31 1.52 -6.60 -16.61
N SER A 32 2.32 -7.03 -15.64
CA SER A 32 3.43 -6.24 -15.10
C SER A 32 4.39 -5.85 -16.22
N LEU A 33 4.76 -6.79 -17.09
CA LEU A 33 5.63 -6.53 -18.25
C LEU A 33 5.00 -5.56 -19.26
N ASN A 34 3.70 -5.66 -19.51
CA ASN A 34 2.98 -4.83 -20.46
C ASN A 34 2.83 -3.39 -19.95
N VAL A 35 2.55 -3.20 -18.66
CA VAL A 35 2.48 -1.87 -18.02
C VAL A 35 3.87 -1.23 -18.01
N LEU A 36 4.90 -1.97 -17.60
CA LEU A 36 6.27 -1.48 -17.59
C LEU A 36 6.76 -1.13 -19.00
N SER A 37 6.47 -1.98 -20.00
CA SER A 37 6.79 -1.72 -21.39
C SER A 37 6.08 -0.46 -21.92
N PHE A 38 4.82 -0.25 -21.54
CA PHE A 38 4.09 0.97 -21.90
C PHE A 38 4.72 2.23 -21.30
N ILE A 39 5.09 2.20 -20.02
CA ILE A 39 5.75 3.31 -19.33
C ILE A 39 7.10 3.63 -19.99
N ASP A 40 7.89 2.59 -20.30
CA ASP A 40 9.20 2.73 -20.93
C ASP A 40 9.08 3.32 -22.35
N ASN A 41 8.17 2.76 -23.16
CA ASN A 41 7.90 3.25 -24.51
C ASN A 41 7.36 4.69 -24.51
N SER A 42 6.60 5.06 -23.47
CA SER A 42 6.07 6.41 -23.31
C SER A 42 7.12 7.41 -22.85
N LYS A 43 8.23 6.98 -22.23
CA LYS A 43 9.27 7.85 -21.65
C LYS A 43 8.73 8.86 -20.64
N CYS A 44 7.72 8.44 -19.85
CA CYS A 44 7.00 9.30 -18.92
C CYS A 44 7.53 9.27 -17.49
N GLN A 45 8.67 8.63 -17.19
CA GLN A 45 9.19 8.50 -15.82
C GLN A 45 9.40 9.87 -15.12
N ALA A 46 9.70 10.91 -15.89
CA ALA A 46 9.86 12.27 -15.39
C ALA A 46 8.54 12.91 -14.93
N THR A 47 7.39 12.46 -15.41
CA THR A 47 6.06 13.06 -15.21
C THR A 47 5.07 12.13 -14.51
N PHE A 48 5.26 10.81 -14.63
CA PHE A 48 4.38 9.80 -14.09
C PHE A 48 4.51 9.70 -12.57
N ARG A 49 3.39 9.83 -11.86
CA ARG A 49 3.35 10.00 -10.40
C ARG A 49 2.28 9.18 -9.68
N SER A 50 1.21 8.81 -10.38
CA SER A 50 0.06 8.14 -9.77
C SER A 50 -0.29 6.87 -10.54
N LEU A 51 -0.28 5.74 -9.85
CA LEU A 51 -0.77 4.46 -10.37
C LEU A 51 -1.99 4.04 -9.55
N SER A 52 -3.08 3.72 -10.24
CA SER A 52 -4.31 3.16 -9.66
C SER A 52 -4.60 1.83 -10.34
N LEU A 53 -4.73 0.77 -9.55
CA LEU A 53 -5.07 -0.58 -10.01
C LEU A 53 -6.37 -0.98 -9.34
N SER A 54 -7.37 -1.39 -10.12
CA SER A 54 -8.66 -1.79 -9.59
C SER A 54 -9.21 -3.10 -10.13
N ASP A 55 -9.93 -3.82 -9.27
CA ASP A 55 -10.60 -5.09 -9.57
C ASP A 55 -9.64 -6.20 -10.04
N CYS A 56 -8.42 -6.20 -9.51
CA CYS A 56 -7.35 -7.13 -9.89
C CYS A 56 -7.12 -8.22 -8.83
N VAL A 57 -6.66 -9.39 -9.26
CA VAL A 57 -6.04 -10.42 -8.42
C VAL A 57 -4.57 -10.42 -8.81
N PHE A 58 -3.69 -10.24 -7.83
CA PHE A 58 -2.24 -10.27 -8.06
C PHE A 58 -1.59 -11.30 -7.15
N GLU A 59 -0.65 -12.05 -7.73
CA GLU A 59 0.43 -12.63 -6.93
C GLU A 59 1.28 -11.48 -6.35
N ALA A 60 1.70 -11.62 -5.10
CA ALA A 60 2.46 -10.56 -4.43
C ALA A 60 3.80 -10.25 -5.13
N ASP A 61 4.45 -11.28 -5.69
CA ASP A 61 5.68 -11.16 -6.46
C ASP A 61 5.48 -10.39 -7.78
N ASP A 62 4.33 -10.56 -8.43
CA ASP A 62 3.99 -9.85 -9.67
C ASP A 62 3.75 -8.36 -9.42
N LEU A 63 2.99 -8.03 -8.37
CA LEU A 63 2.77 -6.64 -7.98
C LEU A 63 4.08 -6.01 -7.51
N ALA A 64 4.92 -6.74 -6.77
CA ALA A 64 6.23 -6.25 -6.38
C ALA A 64 7.13 -5.97 -7.59
N SER A 65 7.14 -6.89 -8.57
CA SER A 65 7.87 -6.74 -9.83
C SER A 65 7.39 -5.56 -10.67
N LEU A 66 6.08 -5.26 -10.63
CA LEU A 66 5.51 -4.06 -11.25
C LEU A 66 5.94 -2.77 -10.53
N LEU A 67 5.94 -2.76 -9.19
CA LEU A 67 6.15 -1.53 -8.40
C LEU A 67 7.62 -1.19 -8.18
N LEU A 68 8.52 -2.18 -8.18
CA LEU A 68 9.96 -1.99 -7.94
C LEU A 68 10.62 -0.98 -8.91
N PRO A 69 10.38 -1.03 -10.23
CA PRO A 69 10.95 -0.08 -11.18
C PRO A 69 10.34 1.33 -11.07
N LEU A 70 9.17 1.45 -10.42
CA LEU A 70 8.36 2.67 -10.33
C LEU A 70 8.73 3.51 -9.10
N SER A 71 10.03 3.61 -8.81
CA SER A 71 10.58 4.33 -7.65
C SER A 71 10.23 5.83 -7.59
N PHE A 72 9.74 6.39 -8.68
CA PHE A 72 9.33 7.79 -8.82
C PHE A 72 7.86 8.05 -8.47
N LEU A 73 7.04 7.00 -8.25
CA LEU A 73 5.64 7.16 -7.88
C LEU A 73 5.50 7.88 -6.53
N THR A 74 4.53 8.78 -6.48
CA THR A 74 4.14 9.51 -5.27
C THR A 74 2.76 9.11 -4.78
N HIS A 75 1.95 8.48 -5.63
CA HIS A 75 0.62 7.99 -5.27
C HIS A 75 0.42 6.57 -5.83
N LEU A 76 0.04 5.65 -4.95
CA LEU A 76 -0.41 4.31 -5.29
C LEU A 76 -1.81 4.08 -4.71
N GLU A 77 -2.74 3.67 -5.56
CA GLU A 77 -4.08 3.21 -5.19
C GLU A 77 -4.25 1.77 -5.64
N LEU A 78 -4.68 0.91 -4.72
CA LEU A 78 -5.07 -0.47 -4.96
C LEU A 78 -6.53 -0.60 -4.51
N ASP A 79 -7.46 -0.66 -5.44
CA ASP A 79 -8.90 -0.70 -5.16
C ASP A 79 -9.50 -2.05 -5.50
N ASN A 80 -10.11 -2.70 -4.51
CA ASN A 80 -10.70 -4.02 -4.67
C ASN A 80 -9.69 -5.06 -5.20
N VAL A 81 -8.42 -4.93 -4.79
CA VAL A 81 -7.34 -5.84 -5.19
C VAL A 81 -7.26 -7.01 -4.21
N GLU A 82 -7.31 -8.23 -4.73
CA GLU A 82 -7.12 -9.46 -3.96
C GLU A 82 -5.68 -9.96 -4.08
N PHE A 83 -5.16 -10.50 -2.96
CA PHE A 83 -3.82 -11.04 -2.87
C PHE A 83 -3.97 -12.55 -2.62
N ASP A 84 -3.45 -13.36 -3.54
CA ASP A 84 -3.73 -14.82 -3.62
C ASP A 84 -3.01 -15.67 -2.55
N ASP A 85 -2.33 -15.03 -1.61
CA ASP A 85 -1.62 -15.74 -0.55
C ASP A 85 -1.56 -14.87 0.72
N GLU A 86 -1.17 -15.45 1.86
CA GLU A 86 -0.91 -14.76 3.14
C GLU A 86 0.26 -13.73 3.07
N CYS A 87 0.53 -13.21 1.88
CA CYS A 87 1.72 -12.49 1.48
C CYS A 87 1.77 -11.07 2.06
N GLN A 88 2.65 -10.88 3.02
CA GLN A 88 4.07 -10.55 2.78
C GLN A 88 4.46 -9.64 1.59
N MET A 89 3.57 -8.97 0.84
CA MET A 89 3.96 -7.88 -0.09
C MET A 89 4.89 -6.91 0.63
N PHE A 90 4.55 -6.60 1.88
CA PHE A 90 5.36 -5.75 2.75
C PHE A 90 6.65 -6.39 3.27
N ASP A 91 6.84 -7.70 3.12
CA ASP A 91 8.08 -8.39 3.47
C ASP A 91 9.10 -8.27 2.34
N HIS A 92 8.67 -8.28 1.07
CA HIS A 92 9.53 -7.84 -0.05
C HIS A 92 9.92 -6.36 0.09
N LEU A 93 9.04 -5.56 0.72
CA LEU A 93 9.28 -4.16 1.07
C LEU A 93 10.21 -3.95 2.29
N LYS A 94 10.68 -5.03 2.95
CA LYS A 94 11.68 -4.96 4.04
C LYS A 94 13.13 -4.98 3.55
N SER A 95 13.39 -5.30 2.28
CA SER A 95 14.77 -5.34 1.79
C SER A 95 15.41 -3.96 1.92
N PRO A 96 16.60 -3.85 2.56
CA PRO A 96 17.25 -2.56 2.79
C PRO A 96 17.52 -1.82 1.49
N GLU A 97 17.79 -2.54 0.39
CA GLU A 97 17.89 -1.98 -0.96
C GLU A 97 17.48 -3.02 -2.04
N PRO A 98 16.82 -2.61 -3.14
CA PRO A 98 16.27 -1.29 -3.39
C PRO A 98 14.98 -1.07 -2.60
N ARG A 99 14.88 0.07 -1.91
CA ARG A 99 13.65 0.46 -1.23
C ARG A 99 12.56 0.74 -2.27
N MET A 100 11.53 -0.08 -2.30
CA MET A 100 10.38 0.12 -3.18
C MET A 100 9.60 1.38 -2.79
N LEU A 101 9.16 2.12 -3.81
CA LEU A 101 8.38 3.36 -3.68
C LEU A 101 8.96 4.35 -2.65
N PRO A 102 10.23 4.76 -2.80
CA PRO A 102 10.91 5.65 -1.86
C PRO A 102 10.32 7.07 -1.85
N ARG A 103 9.58 7.45 -2.90
CA ARG A 103 8.91 8.75 -3.05
C ARG A 103 7.41 8.73 -2.76
N LEU A 104 6.87 7.59 -2.31
CA LEU A 104 5.45 7.44 -2.04
C LEU A 104 4.97 8.45 -0.99
N GLU A 105 4.04 9.31 -1.36
CA GLU A 105 3.40 10.28 -0.48
C GLU A 105 2.02 9.81 -0.02
N VAL A 106 1.29 9.10 -0.89
CA VAL A 106 -0.07 8.61 -0.65
C VAL A 106 -0.17 7.14 -1.00
N LEU A 107 -0.64 6.33 -0.05
CA LEU A 107 -1.03 4.94 -0.26
C LEU A 107 -2.52 4.79 0.02
N GLU A 108 -3.27 4.29 -0.94
CA GLU A 108 -4.68 3.97 -0.78
C GLU A 108 -4.90 2.47 -1.02
N LEU A 109 -5.35 1.77 0.02
CA LEU A 109 -5.76 0.37 -0.04
C LEU A 109 -7.27 0.36 0.14
N ARG A 110 -8.02 0.19 -0.94
CA ARG A 110 -9.47 0.32 -0.96
C ARG A 110 -10.17 -1.01 -1.12
N GLN A 111 -11.34 -1.13 -0.50
CA GLN A 111 -12.20 -2.32 -0.59
C GLN A 111 -11.44 -3.63 -0.30
N LEU A 112 -10.58 -3.63 0.72
CA LEU A 112 -9.85 -4.82 1.15
C LEU A 112 -10.80 -5.89 1.68
N PRO A 113 -10.44 -7.18 1.54
CA PRO A 113 -11.10 -8.27 2.25
C PRO A 113 -11.17 -7.99 3.75
N LYS A 114 -12.28 -8.38 4.40
CA LYS A 114 -12.53 -8.06 5.83
C LYS A 114 -11.55 -8.72 6.78
N ASP A 115 -11.02 -9.85 6.37
CA ASP A 115 -10.03 -10.64 7.06
C ASP A 115 -8.59 -10.19 6.74
N TYR A 116 -8.43 -9.17 5.89
CA TYR A 116 -7.12 -8.60 5.59
C TYR A 116 -6.45 -8.07 6.87
N ASP A 117 -5.26 -8.59 7.14
CA ASP A 117 -4.49 -8.29 8.33
C ASP A 117 -3.86 -6.89 8.25
N PHE A 118 -4.39 -5.94 9.02
CA PHE A 118 -3.84 -4.58 9.12
C PHE A 118 -2.40 -4.56 9.63
N ASP A 119 -1.94 -5.59 10.37
CA ASP A 119 -0.54 -5.66 10.81
C ASP A 119 0.42 -5.70 9.62
N LEU A 120 -0.04 -6.17 8.44
CA LEU A 120 0.72 -6.08 7.19
C LEU A 120 0.96 -4.62 6.79
N VAL A 121 -0.06 -3.76 6.85
CA VAL A 121 0.08 -2.31 6.64
C VAL A 121 0.98 -1.70 7.71
N GLU A 122 0.84 -2.06 8.98
CA GLU A 122 1.72 -1.53 10.02
C GLU A 122 3.19 -1.96 9.81
N LYS A 123 3.44 -3.20 9.36
CA LYS A 123 4.78 -3.70 8.99
C LYS A 123 5.41 -2.89 7.86
N PHE A 124 4.63 -2.49 6.85
CA PHE A 124 5.10 -1.55 5.83
C PHE A 124 5.57 -0.24 6.42
N LEU A 125 4.72 0.38 7.25
CA LEU A 125 5.00 1.69 7.81
C LEU A 125 6.24 1.66 8.70
N LYS A 126 6.47 0.53 9.37
CA LYS A 126 7.70 0.22 10.11
C LYS A 126 8.90 0.03 9.20
N SER A 127 8.78 -0.63 8.04
CA SER A 127 9.93 -0.84 7.13
C SER A 127 10.39 0.46 6.47
N ARG A 128 9.50 1.45 6.35
CA ARG A 128 9.81 2.74 5.75
C ARG A 128 10.76 3.62 6.55
N ARG A 129 11.03 3.31 7.82
CA ARG A 129 11.85 4.17 8.69
C ARG A 129 12.48 3.42 9.85
N GLN A 130 13.64 3.90 10.29
CA GLN A 130 14.24 3.42 11.52
C GLN A 130 13.49 4.00 12.72
N PHE A 131 13.26 3.17 13.73
CA PHE A 131 12.62 3.57 14.97
C PHE A 131 13.19 2.80 16.16
N ARG A 132 13.12 3.42 17.33
CA ARG A 132 13.33 2.76 18.62
C ARG A 132 11.99 2.54 19.29
N ARG A 133 11.82 1.33 19.81
CA ARG A 133 10.72 0.97 20.68
C ARG A 133 11.22 0.95 22.12
N THR A 134 10.56 1.70 22.99
CA THR A 134 10.82 1.69 24.43
C THR A 134 9.54 1.37 25.18
N GLN A 135 9.66 0.87 26.41
CA GLN A 135 8.52 0.65 27.29
C GLN A 135 8.53 1.74 28.36
N VAL A 136 7.43 2.48 28.45
CA VAL A 136 7.27 3.56 29.43
C VAL A 136 6.05 3.31 30.32
N PRO A 137 6.09 3.67 31.61
CA PRO A 137 4.91 3.58 32.46
C PRO A 137 3.83 4.55 31.99
N SER A 138 2.62 4.05 31.79
CA SER A 138 1.43 4.88 31.56
C SER A 138 0.90 5.44 32.90
N PRO A 139 0.01 6.45 32.87
CA PRO A 139 -0.62 6.99 34.08
C PRO A 139 -1.36 5.96 34.95
N THR A 140 -1.74 4.82 34.37
CA THR A 140 -2.41 3.71 35.08
C THR A 140 -1.42 2.68 35.64
N GLY A 141 -0.11 2.94 35.56
CA GLY A 141 0.95 2.04 36.01
C GLY A 141 1.25 0.88 35.06
N ARG A 142 0.54 0.76 33.93
CA ARG A 142 0.80 -0.25 32.89
C ARG A 142 1.94 0.19 31.99
N LEU A 143 2.83 -0.72 31.61
CA LEU A 143 3.85 -0.45 30.59
C LEU A 143 3.18 -0.34 29.22
N VAL A 144 3.47 0.73 28.50
CA VAL A 144 3.03 0.96 27.12
C VAL A 144 4.24 1.13 26.21
N ASN A 145 4.09 0.74 24.94
CA ASN A 145 5.13 0.96 23.96
C ASN A 145 5.13 2.44 23.54
N GLU A 146 6.30 3.05 23.58
CA GLU A 146 6.57 4.36 22.99
C GLU A 146 7.54 4.19 21.83
N TYR A 147 7.25 4.88 20.73
CA TYR A 147 8.01 4.82 19.49
C TYR A 147 8.65 6.18 19.21
N THR A 148 9.96 6.17 19.02
CA THR A 148 10.74 7.33 18.63
C THR A 148 11.41 7.04 17.30
N PHE A 149 11.24 7.93 16.34
CA PHE A 149 11.78 7.73 15.00
C PHE A 149 13.16 8.37 14.85
N GLU A 150 14.01 7.74 14.05
CA GLU A 150 15.37 8.21 13.80
C GLU A 150 15.48 8.76 12.37
N GLY A 151 16.21 9.87 12.24
CA GLY A 151 16.48 10.48 10.93
C GLY A 151 15.37 11.41 10.42
N PRO A 152 15.53 11.92 9.19
CA PRO A 152 14.55 12.80 8.57
C PRO A 152 13.23 12.07 8.29
N PRO A 153 12.10 12.80 8.22
CA PRO A 153 10.83 12.24 7.81
C PRO A 153 10.96 11.58 6.43
N ASP A 154 10.26 10.46 6.29
CA ASP A 154 10.04 9.83 4.99
C ASP A 154 9.04 10.64 4.13
N SER A 155 8.93 10.31 2.84
CA SER A 155 8.02 10.97 1.89
C SER A 155 6.53 10.73 2.17
N LEU A 156 6.19 9.65 2.88
CA LEU A 156 4.81 9.22 3.11
C LEU A 156 4.05 10.20 4.01
N LYS A 157 2.94 10.72 3.50
CA LYS A 157 2.06 11.70 4.17
C LYS A 157 0.70 11.10 4.52
N GLN A 158 0.19 10.17 3.72
CA GLN A 158 -1.17 9.65 3.87
C GLN A 158 -1.26 8.16 3.56
N VAL A 159 -2.03 7.46 4.39
CA VAL A 159 -2.43 6.05 4.22
C VAL A 159 -3.92 5.96 4.43
N ILE A 160 -4.64 5.50 3.42
CA ILE A 160 -6.07 5.23 3.48
C ILE A 160 -6.26 3.73 3.37
N VAL A 161 -6.99 3.14 4.30
CA VAL A 161 -7.38 1.74 4.29
C VAL A 161 -8.89 1.69 4.38
N THR A 162 -9.54 1.03 3.42
CA THR A 162 -10.97 0.75 3.50
C THR A 162 -11.24 -0.74 3.33
N TYR A 163 -12.15 -1.26 4.15
CA TYR A 163 -12.58 -2.65 4.11
C TYR A 163 -13.96 -2.77 3.44
N ARG A 164 -14.23 -3.91 2.79
CA ARG A 164 -15.56 -4.24 2.24
C ARG A 164 -16.61 -4.35 3.37
N GLU A 165 -17.83 -3.84 3.17
CA GLU A 165 -18.91 -3.82 4.18
C GLU A 165 -19.21 -5.19 4.79
N ALA A 166 -19.22 -5.29 6.13
CA ALA A 166 -19.60 -6.47 6.89
C ALA A 166 -21.01 -6.38 7.50
N PRO A 167 -21.71 -7.52 7.69
CA PRO A 167 -22.84 -7.56 8.61
C PRO A 167 -22.41 -7.03 10.00
N GLU A 168 -23.31 -6.31 10.68
CA GLU A 168 -23.06 -5.42 11.84
C GLU A 168 -22.23 -5.99 13.02
N GLU A 169 -22.00 -7.29 13.09
CA GLU A 169 -21.33 -7.97 14.21
C GLU A 169 -19.79 -7.81 14.26
N MET A 170 -19.14 -7.23 13.23
CA MET A 170 -17.67 -7.14 13.14
C MET A 170 -17.05 -5.72 13.21
N SER A 171 -17.85 -4.66 13.37
CA SER A 171 -17.42 -3.24 13.31
C SER A 171 -16.40 -2.80 14.39
N PHE A 172 -16.17 -3.58 15.45
CA PHE A 172 -15.28 -3.18 16.55
C PHE A 172 -13.77 -3.25 16.22
N LYS A 173 -13.35 -3.92 15.15
CA LYS A 173 -11.92 -4.11 14.83
C LYS A 173 -11.27 -2.86 14.21
N THR A 174 -12.01 -2.07 13.44
CA THR A 174 -11.47 -1.00 12.59
C THR A 174 -10.89 0.18 13.39
N ARG A 175 -11.54 0.58 14.50
CA ARG A 175 -11.02 1.66 15.37
C ARG A 175 -9.76 1.27 16.14
N ALA A 176 -9.65 0.01 16.55
CA ALA A 176 -8.48 -0.45 17.29
C ALA A 176 -7.19 -0.40 16.45
N GLN A 177 -7.32 -0.55 15.13
CA GLN A 177 -6.20 -0.50 14.17
C GLN A 177 -5.68 0.93 13.95
N GLU A 178 -6.54 1.96 14.05
CA GLU A 178 -6.11 3.36 13.97
C GLU A 178 -5.36 3.85 15.21
N ASP A 179 -5.61 3.23 16.36
CA ASP A 179 -5.16 3.73 17.67
C ASP A 179 -3.93 3.02 18.23
N THR A 180 -3.19 2.29 17.40
CA THR A 180 -1.94 1.68 17.87
C THR A 180 -0.93 2.74 18.30
N SER A 181 -0.12 2.41 19.30
CA SER A 181 0.94 3.31 19.80
C SER A 181 1.91 3.75 18.70
N PHE A 182 2.09 2.92 17.67
CA PHE A 182 2.96 3.22 16.54
C PHE A 182 2.32 4.25 15.59
N ILE A 183 1.07 4.04 15.18
CA ILE A 183 0.32 4.98 14.33
C ILE A 183 0.18 6.34 15.03
N ASN A 184 -0.10 6.35 16.32
CA ASN A 184 -0.18 7.57 17.11
C ASN A 184 1.16 8.32 17.19
N ALA A 185 2.29 7.61 17.26
CA ALA A 185 3.60 8.24 17.17
C ALA A 185 3.85 8.85 15.78
N LEU A 186 3.47 8.16 14.70
CA LEU A 186 3.61 8.65 13.32
C LEU A 186 2.84 9.96 13.09
N ARG A 187 1.58 10.00 13.54
CA ARG A 187 0.73 11.20 13.46
C ARG A 187 1.36 12.38 14.20
N ARG A 188 1.82 12.15 15.43
CA ARG A 188 2.36 13.20 16.31
C ARG A 188 3.71 13.75 15.82
N GLN A 189 4.63 12.88 15.41
CA GLN A 189 6.00 13.29 15.10
C GLN A 189 6.16 13.78 13.65
N TYR A 190 5.33 13.29 12.71
CA TYR A 190 5.52 13.57 11.28
C TYR A 190 4.25 13.96 10.53
N GLY A 191 3.10 14.06 11.20
CA GLY A 191 1.85 14.47 10.55
C GLY A 191 1.33 13.45 9.53
N VAL A 192 1.76 12.19 9.59
CA VAL A 192 1.25 11.13 8.71
C VAL A 192 -0.20 10.85 9.08
N VAL A 193 -1.11 11.00 8.12
CA VAL A 193 -2.52 10.67 8.29
C VAL A 193 -2.71 9.20 7.94
N VAL A 194 -3.27 8.43 8.88
CA VAL A 194 -3.66 7.04 8.68
C VAL A 194 -5.15 6.97 9.00
N SER A 195 -5.96 6.59 8.02
CA SER A 195 -7.40 6.44 8.15
C SER A 195 -7.80 5.02 7.76
N VAL A 196 -8.57 4.37 8.62
CA VAL A 196 -9.09 3.02 8.47
C VAL A 196 -10.60 3.08 8.65
N SER A 197 -11.34 2.66 7.63
CA SER A 197 -12.80 2.74 7.63
C SER A 197 -13.42 1.57 6.88
N ASP A 198 -14.71 1.37 7.07
CA ASP A 198 -15.48 0.47 6.22
C ASP A 198 -16.02 1.31 5.05
N CYS A 199 -16.06 0.76 3.82
CA CYS A 199 -16.72 1.43 2.71
C CYS A 199 -18.19 1.64 3.05
N SER A 200 -18.69 2.87 2.98
CA SER A 200 -20.13 3.13 3.06
C SER A 200 -20.73 3.02 1.66
N ALA A 201 -21.71 2.13 1.48
CA ALA A 201 -22.57 2.08 0.29
C ALA A 201 -23.32 3.40 0.03
#